data_AF-A0A7W0M755-F1
#
_entry.id   AF-A0A7W0M755-F1
#
_cell.length_a   1.000
_cell.length_b   1.000
_cell.length_c   1.000
_cell.angle_alpha   90.00
_cell.angle_beta   90.00
_cell.angle_gamma   90.00
#
_symmetry.space_group_name_H-M   'P 1'
#
loop_
_entity.id
_entity.type
_entity.pdbx_description
1 polymer ?
#
loop_
_entity_poly.entity_id
_entity_poly.type
_entity_poly.pdbx_seq_one_letter_code
_entity_poly.pdbx_strand_id
1 'polypeptide(L)'
;MRRIAALAARLATVAALGMTGCCYYELRDSYDDCTTSVRNQCLARMAWHRCDDAYDDHPYEKEFGHGFRDGYAAVAGGADGCCPTMPPRCYWGSCYRGCEGQAAANAWFDGYACGAIAAEVDGLSVGGRILVRTPACPTNCAVRGPAMPPGAVTLPPTMSVYPVAPMTPPPPAPPSMAPAIPADEAYESYDEGGLYYE
;
A
#
# COMPACT_ATOMS: atom_id res chain seq x y z
N MET A 1 -55.00 -22.52 -6.18
CA MET A 1 -54.80 -21.07 -5.97
C MET A 1 -54.25 -20.68 -4.58
N ARG A 2 -54.78 -21.20 -3.46
CA ARG A 2 -54.31 -20.82 -2.10
C ARG A 2 -52.83 -21.10 -1.79
N ARG A 3 -52.25 -22.18 -2.35
CA ARG A 3 -50.82 -22.53 -2.14
C ARG A 3 -49.84 -21.62 -2.91
N ILE A 4 -50.26 -21.11 -4.07
CA ILE A 4 -49.45 -20.17 -4.88
C ILE A 4 -49.42 -18.80 -4.20
N ALA A 5 -50.55 -18.34 -3.66
CA ALA A 5 -50.62 -17.10 -2.87
C ALA A 5 -49.75 -17.17 -1.60
N ALA A 6 -49.71 -18.31 -0.91
CA ALA A 6 -48.86 -18.50 0.27
C ALA A 6 -47.36 -18.52 -0.07
N LEU A 7 -46.97 -19.09 -1.21
CA LEU A 7 -45.57 -19.06 -1.69
C LEU A 7 -45.15 -17.65 -2.11
N ALA A 8 -46.01 -16.92 -2.83
CA ALA A 8 -45.76 -15.54 -3.22
C ALA A 8 -45.63 -14.62 -1.99
N ALA A 9 -46.48 -14.79 -0.97
CA ALA A 9 -46.38 -14.04 0.28
C ALA A 9 -45.07 -14.33 1.03
N ARG A 10 -44.62 -15.59 1.07
CA ARG A 10 -43.35 -15.99 1.71
C ARG A 10 -42.13 -15.41 0.97
N LEU A 11 -42.13 -15.45 -0.36
CA LEU A 11 -41.08 -14.83 -1.18
C LEU A 11 -41.05 -13.31 -1.01
N ALA A 12 -42.22 -12.65 -0.98
CA ALA A 12 -42.32 -11.21 -0.74
C ALA A 12 -41.80 -10.81 0.65
N THR A 13 -42.06 -11.60 1.70
CA THR A 13 -41.51 -11.33 3.04
C THR A 13 -39.99 -11.51 3.12
N VAL A 14 -39.41 -12.48 2.40
CA VAL A 14 -37.95 -12.66 2.35
C VAL A 14 -37.28 -11.51 1.58
N ALA A 15 -37.89 -11.06 0.49
CA ALA A 15 -37.41 -9.88 -0.24
C ALA A 15 -37.52 -8.58 0.58
N ALA A 16 -38.60 -8.42 1.36
CA ALA A 16 -38.78 -7.25 2.22
C ALA A 16 -37.80 -7.22 3.41
N LEU A 17 -37.42 -8.38 3.96
CA LEU A 17 -36.40 -8.49 5.01
C LEU A 17 -34.97 -8.38 4.46
N GLY A 18 -34.73 -8.73 3.20
CA GLY A 18 -33.45 -8.47 2.52
C GLY A 18 -33.21 -6.98 2.20
N MET A 19 -34.28 -6.17 2.24
CA MET A 19 -34.23 -4.71 2.04
C MET A 19 -34.31 -3.91 3.36
N THR A 20 -34.12 -4.55 4.52
CA THR A 20 -33.91 -3.78 5.75
C THR A 20 -32.55 -3.11 5.67
N GLY A 21 -32.58 -1.79 5.48
CA GLY A 21 -31.49 -0.80 5.37
C GLY A 21 -30.04 -1.24 5.57
N CYS A 22 -29.71 -1.95 6.66
CA CYS A 22 -28.33 -2.33 6.99
C CYS A 22 -27.63 -3.13 5.88
N CYS A 23 -28.25 -4.17 5.31
CA CYS A 23 -27.62 -4.97 4.25
C CYS A 23 -27.48 -4.20 2.92
N TYR A 24 -28.31 -3.18 2.72
CA TYR A 24 -28.23 -2.32 1.53
C TYR A 24 -27.05 -1.35 1.61
N TYR A 25 -26.75 -0.79 2.79
CA TYR A 25 -25.59 0.08 2.97
C TYR A 25 -24.27 -0.69 2.82
N GLU A 26 -24.15 -1.88 3.41
CA GLU A 26 -22.94 -2.70 3.26
C GLU A 26 -22.68 -3.09 1.79
N LEU A 27 -23.72 -3.46 1.04
CA LEU A 27 -23.60 -3.75 -0.39
C LEU A 27 -23.20 -2.51 -1.20
N ARG A 28 -23.79 -1.36 -0.87
CA ARG A 28 -23.49 -0.09 -1.52
C ARG A 28 -22.06 0.35 -1.25
N ASP A 29 -21.61 0.31 -0.01
CA ASP A 29 -20.25 0.68 0.38
C ASP A 29 -19.24 -0.23 -0.32
N SER A 30 -19.51 -1.55 -0.36
CA SER A 30 -18.67 -2.50 -1.10
C SER A 30 -18.58 -2.18 -2.60
N TYR A 31 -19.69 -1.74 -3.20
CA TYR A 31 -19.73 -1.32 -4.61
C TYR A 31 -18.96 -0.01 -4.84
N ASP A 32 -19.18 0.99 -3.98
CA ASP A 32 -18.50 2.29 -4.05
C ASP A 32 -16.98 2.13 -3.84
N ASP A 33 -16.56 1.25 -2.92
CA ASP A 33 -15.15 0.89 -2.71
C ASP A 33 -14.54 0.20 -3.92
N CYS A 34 -15.26 -0.76 -4.52
CA CYS A 34 -14.80 -1.46 -5.71
C CYS A 34 -14.65 -0.51 -6.91
N THR A 35 -15.64 0.34 -7.15
CA THR A 35 -15.61 1.30 -8.27
C THR A 35 -14.49 2.34 -8.09
N THR A 36 -14.29 2.83 -6.86
CA THR A 36 -13.19 3.74 -6.52
C THR A 36 -11.83 3.06 -6.72
N SER A 37 -11.67 1.82 -6.25
CA SER A 37 -10.44 1.05 -6.42
C SER A 37 -10.10 0.81 -7.89
N VAL A 38 -11.08 0.38 -8.71
CA VAL A 38 -10.89 0.18 -10.16
C VAL A 38 -10.50 1.49 -10.85
N ARG A 39 -11.19 2.59 -10.54
CA ARG A 39 -10.87 3.92 -11.08
C ARG A 39 -9.42 4.29 -10.76
N ASN A 40 -9.00 4.14 -9.50
CA ASN A 40 -7.66 4.53 -9.05
C ASN A 40 -6.58 3.67 -9.71
N GLN A 41 -6.82 2.37 -9.88
CA GLN A 41 -5.92 1.49 -10.61
C GLN A 41 -5.81 1.86 -12.10
N CYS A 42 -6.92 2.24 -12.74
CA CYS A 42 -6.89 2.72 -14.13
C CYS A 42 -6.08 4.02 -14.25
N LEU A 43 -6.28 4.98 -13.36
CA LEU A 43 -5.49 6.23 -13.34
C LEU A 43 -4.01 5.94 -13.14
N ALA A 44 -3.66 5.07 -12.19
CA ALA A 44 -2.28 4.67 -11.93
C ALA A 44 -1.61 4.03 -13.14
N ARG A 45 -2.30 3.14 -13.86
CA ARG A 45 -1.79 2.52 -15.10
C ARG A 45 -1.59 3.54 -16.21
N MET A 46 -2.53 4.48 -16.37
CA MET A 46 -2.39 5.55 -17.37
C MET A 46 -1.23 6.50 -17.03
N ALA A 47 -1.02 6.81 -15.75
CA ALA A 47 0.10 7.62 -15.31
C ALA A 47 1.43 6.92 -15.56
N TRP A 48 1.52 5.62 -15.23
CA TRP A 48 2.71 4.80 -15.52
C TRP A 48 3.08 4.83 -17.00
N HIS A 49 2.13 4.59 -17.90
CA HIS A 49 2.39 4.63 -19.36
C HIS A 49 2.74 6.01 -19.94
N ARG A 50 2.65 7.09 -19.16
CA ARG A 50 3.12 8.41 -19.60
C ARG A 50 4.58 8.65 -19.25
N CYS A 51 5.14 7.86 -18.34
CA CYS A 51 6.47 8.07 -17.79
C CYS A 51 7.32 6.80 -17.73
N ASP A 52 6.84 5.65 -18.21
CA ASP A 52 7.57 4.37 -18.19
C ASP A 52 8.87 4.48 -18.98
N ASP A 53 8.84 5.14 -20.14
CA ASP A 53 10.04 5.45 -20.94
C ASP A 53 11.17 6.14 -20.13
N ALA A 54 10.84 6.88 -19.06
CA ALA A 54 11.82 7.55 -18.21
C ALA A 54 12.53 6.59 -17.23
N TYR A 55 12.03 5.37 -17.10
CA TYR A 55 12.47 4.34 -16.16
C TYR A 55 12.85 3.02 -16.83
N ASP A 56 12.82 2.93 -18.17
CA ASP A 56 13.18 1.73 -18.95
C ASP A 56 14.58 1.17 -18.61
N ASP A 57 15.53 2.03 -18.22
CA ASP A 57 16.88 1.61 -17.83
C ASP A 57 17.00 1.17 -16.35
N HIS A 58 15.89 1.13 -15.60
CA HIS A 58 15.91 0.76 -14.18
C HIS A 58 16.14 -0.76 -14.03
N PRO A 59 17.11 -1.22 -13.21
CA PRO A 59 17.48 -2.64 -13.11
C PRO A 59 16.34 -3.55 -12.62
N TYR A 60 15.35 -2.97 -11.94
CA TYR A 60 14.13 -3.63 -11.47
C TYR A 60 12.88 -2.86 -11.92
N GLU A 61 12.83 -2.48 -13.20
CA GLU A 61 11.74 -1.67 -13.80
C GLU A 61 10.34 -2.24 -13.47
N LYS A 62 10.17 -3.56 -13.50
CA LYS A 62 8.89 -4.20 -13.21
C LYS A 62 8.42 -3.95 -11.78
N GLU A 63 9.30 -4.13 -10.81
CA GLU A 63 9.00 -3.92 -9.40
C GLU A 63 8.84 -2.43 -9.08
N PHE A 64 9.66 -1.59 -9.72
CA PHE A 64 9.52 -0.15 -9.68
C PHE A 64 8.15 0.31 -10.20
N GLY A 65 7.75 -0.13 -11.39
CA GLY A 65 6.45 0.21 -11.97
C GLY A 65 5.27 -0.35 -11.18
N HIS A 66 5.44 -1.49 -10.49
CA HIS A 66 4.46 -1.99 -9.54
C HIS A 66 4.32 -1.04 -8.35
N GLY A 67 5.44 -0.62 -7.75
CA GLY A 67 5.48 0.38 -6.71
C GLY A 67 4.82 1.69 -7.12
N PHE A 68 5.17 2.20 -8.30
CA PHE A 68 4.60 3.43 -8.86
C PHE A 68 3.08 3.38 -8.93
N ARG A 69 2.53 2.29 -9.46
CA ARG A 69 1.08 2.15 -9.56
C ARG A 69 0.41 2.05 -8.19
N ASP A 70 1.03 1.36 -7.24
CA ASP A 70 0.52 1.24 -5.87
C ASP A 70 0.52 2.59 -5.14
N GLY A 71 1.61 3.35 -5.22
CA GLY A 71 1.74 4.68 -4.62
C GLY A 71 0.75 5.69 -5.22
N TYR A 72 0.62 5.68 -6.55
CA TYR A 72 -0.34 6.53 -7.24
C TYR A 72 -1.79 6.19 -6.84
N ALA A 73 -2.14 4.90 -6.85
CA ALA A 73 -3.49 4.47 -6.49
C ALA A 73 -3.82 4.74 -5.01
N ALA A 74 -2.83 4.66 -4.12
CA ALA A 74 -2.99 4.99 -2.70
C ALA A 74 -3.33 6.47 -2.50
N VAL A 75 -2.56 7.39 -3.09
CA VAL A 75 -2.84 8.84 -3.01
C VAL A 75 -4.17 9.18 -3.66
N ALA A 76 -4.50 8.56 -4.80
CA ALA A 76 -5.81 8.70 -5.43
C ALA A 76 -6.97 8.19 -4.54
N GLY A 77 -6.70 7.22 -3.67
CA GLY A 77 -7.62 6.73 -2.64
C GLY A 77 -7.70 7.61 -1.39
N GLY A 78 -6.93 8.69 -1.31
CA GLY A 78 -6.90 9.61 -0.17
C GLY A 78 -5.79 9.31 0.86
N ALA A 79 -4.81 8.45 0.54
CA ALA A 79 -3.60 8.32 1.34
C ALA A 79 -2.76 9.61 1.29
N ASP A 80 -1.89 9.78 2.29
CA ASP A 80 -1.00 10.94 2.45
C ASP A 80 0.29 10.85 1.62
N GLY A 81 0.45 9.80 0.81
CA GLY A 81 1.65 9.55 0.02
C GLY A 81 2.82 8.95 0.81
N CYS A 82 2.64 8.69 2.12
CA CYS A 82 3.66 8.02 2.91
C CYS A 82 3.81 6.56 2.46
N CYS A 83 5.05 6.14 2.28
CA CYS A 83 5.36 4.77 1.91
C CYS A 83 5.00 3.81 3.06
N PRO A 84 4.34 2.67 2.79
CA PRO A 84 4.01 1.72 3.84
C PRO A 84 5.27 1.10 4.46
N THR A 85 5.17 0.63 5.69
CA THR A 85 6.31 0.03 6.41
C THR A 85 6.79 -1.29 5.78
N MET A 86 5.90 -1.99 5.09
CA MET A 86 6.17 -3.29 4.49
C MET A 86 5.72 -3.30 3.03
N PRO A 87 6.45 -3.98 2.15
CA PRO A 87 6.04 -4.12 0.76
C PRO A 87 4.83 -5.08 0.67
N PRO A 88 4.14 -5.16 -0.49
CA PRO A 88 3.07 -6.10 -0.70
C PRO A 88 3.47 -7.56 -0.46
N ARG A 89 2.50 -8.41 -0.13
CA ARG A 89 2.74 -9.84 0.19
C ARG A 89 3.48 -10.63 -0.89
N CYS A 90 3.41 -10.22 -2.15
CA CYS A 90 4.16 -10.86 -3.24
C CYS A 90 5.69 -10.79 -3.05
N TYR A 91 6.18 -9.82 -2.28
CA TYR A 91 7.61 -9.65 -1.95
C TYR A 91 8.02 -10.40 -0.68
N TRP A 92 7.13 -11.13 -0.02
CA TRP A 92 7.44 -11.82 1.25
C TRP A 92 7.90 -13.27 1.04
N GLY A 93 7.84 -13.74 -0.21
CA GLY A 93 8.26 -15.10 -0.60
C GLY A 93 9.75 -15.33 -0.36
N SER A 94 10.14 -16.61 -0.30
CA SER A 94 11.55 -17.00 -0.11
C SER A 94 12.48 -16.45 -1.19
N CYS A 95 11.98 -16.25 -2.42
CA CYS A 95 12.72 -15.65 -3.53
C CYS A 95 13.17 -14.21 -3.26
N TYR A 96 12.49 -13.46 -2.39
CA TYR A 96 12.82 -12.08 -2.07
C TYR A 96 13.73 -11.91 -0.84
N ARG A 97 14.15 -13.02 -0.20
CA ARG A 97 15.04 -12.98 0.98
C ARG A 97 16.52 -12.77 0.66
N GLY A 98 16.92 -13.00 -0.60
CA GLY A 98 18.29 -12.81 -1.06
C GLY A 98 18.61 -11.33 -1.34
N CYS A 99 19.88 -11.03 -1.64
CA CYS A 99 20.33 -9.66 -1.94
C CYS A 99 19.58 -9.05 -3.14
N GLU A 100 19.43 -9.82 -4.21
CA GLU A 100 18.68 -9.42 -5.41
C GLU A 100 17.19 -9.19 -5.10
N GLY A 101 16.61 -10.09 -4.31
CA GLY A 101 15.23 -9.99 -3.84
C GLY A 101 14.97 -8.73 -3.02
N GLN A 102 15.88 -8.41 -2.10
CA GLN A 102 15.80 -7.20 -1.31
C GLN A 102 15.96 -5.94 -2.20
N ALA A 103 16.83 -5.98 -3.20
CA ALA A 103 16.98 -4.88 -4.15
C ALA A 103 15.71 -4.66 -5.00
N ALA A 104 15.05 -5.74 -5.43
CA ALA A 104 13.76 -5.68 -6.12
C ALA A 104 12.64 -5.13 -5.21
N ALA A 105 12.61 -5.53 -3.93
CA ALA A 105 11.68 -4.96 -2.96
C ALA A 105 11.96 -3.47 -2.68
N ASN A 106 13.24 -3.07 -2.64
CA ASN A 106 13.63 -1.67 -2.52
C ASN A 106 13.19 -0.84 -3.73
N ALA A 107 13.33 -1.38 -4.94
CA ALA A 107 12.85 -0.72 -6.15
C ALA A 107 11.33 -0.48 -6.13
N TRP A 108 10.54 -1.38 -5.52
CA TRP A 108 9.12 -1.14 -5.29
C TRP A 108 8.87 0.07 -4.38
N PHE A 109 9.65 0.24 -3.31
CA PHE A 109 9.54 1.42 -2.43
C PHE A 109 9.90 2.72 -3.17
N ASP A 110 10.96 2.70 -3.98
CA ASP A 110 11.36 3.85 -4.81
C ASP A 110 10.27 4.23 -5.82
N GLY A 111 9.71 3.21 -6.47
CA GLY A 111 8.56 3.35 -7.36
C GLY A 111 7.36 3.96 -6.65
N TYR A 112 7.02 3.47 -5.45
CA TYR A 112 5.90 3.97 -4.65
C TYR A 112 6.02 5.47 -4.39
N ALA A 113 7.20 5.92 -3.97
CA ALA A 113 7.43 7.34 -3.73
C ALA A 113 7.23 8.18 -5.00
N CYS A 114 7.76 7.72 -6.14
CA CYS A 114 7.57 8.40 -7.42
C CYS A 114 6.09 8.45 -7.85
N GLY A 115 5.36 7.35 -7.68
CA GLY A 115 3.94 7.28 -8.01
C GLY A 115 3.08 8.17 -7.12
N ALA A 116 3.39 8.24 -5.82
CA ALA A 116 2.71 9.14 -4.89
C ALA A 116 2.90 10.61 -5.30
N ILE A 117 4.13 11.01 -5.63
CA ILE A 117 4.43 12.37 -6.12
C ILE A 117 3.68 12.64 -7.43
N ALA A 118 3.66 11.69 -8.37
CA ALA A 118 2.93 11.85 -9.63
C ALA A 118 1.42 12.07 -9.40
N ALA A 119 0.81 11.37 -8.44
CA ALA A 119 -0.58 11.58 -8.08
C ALA A 119 -0.84 12.95 -7.42
N GLU A 120 0.12 13.48 -6.65
CA GLU A 120 0.05 14.85 -6.12
C GLU A 120 0.11 15.90 -7.23
N VAL A 121 1.03 15.73 -8.19
CA VAL A 121 1.16 16.61 -9.36
C VAL A 121 -0.12 16.59 -10.22
N ASP A 122 -0.75 15.43 -10.35
CA ASP A 122 -2.04 15.27 -11.03
C ASP A 122 -3.24 15.82 -10.21
N GLY A 123 -3.00 16.33 -8.99
CA GLY A 123 -4.01 16.95 -8.14
C GLY A 123 -4.92 15.97 -7.38
N LEU A 124 -4.55 14.68 -7.31
CA LEU A 124 -5.37 13.64 -6.70
C LEU A 124 -5.32 13.63 -5.17
N SER A 125 -4.26 14.17 -4.55
CA SER A 125 -4.13 14.24 -3.08
C SER A 125 -5.17 15.14 -2.42
N VAL A 126 -5.75 16.09 -3.17
CA VAL A 126 -6.83 16.96 -2.72
C VAL A 126 -8.20 16.36 -3.05
N GLY A 127 -8.32 15.61 -4.15
CA GLY A 127 -9.58 15.08 -4.66
C GLY A 127 -10.27 14.04 -3.76
N GLY A 128 -9.51 13.30 -2.95
CA GLY A 128 -10.05 12.32 -1.98
C GLY A 128 -10.40 12.90 -0.60
N ARG A 129 -10.06 14.17 -0.32
CA ARG A 129 -10.37 14.80 0.97
C ARG A 129 -11.79 15.36 0.96
N ILE A 130 -12.73 14.61 1.51
CA ILE A 130 -14.04 15.15 1.86
C ILE A 130 -13.81 16.17 2.98
N LEU A 131 -13.99 17.45 2.66
CA LEU A 131 -14.05 18.50 3.67
C LEU A 131 -15.31 18.25 4.52
N VAL A 132 -15.15 17.59 5.66
CA VAL A 132 -16.21 17.50 6.65
C VAL A 132 -16.46 18.92 7.13
N ARG A 133 -17.59 19.49 6.71
CA ARG A 133 -18.09 20.74 7.26
C ARG A 133 -18.31 20.48 8.75
N THR A 134 -17.39 20.94 9.59
CA THR A 134 -17.61 20.95 11.04
C THR A 134 -18.94 21.67 11.27
N PRO A 135 -19.88 21.11 12.05
CA PRO A 135 -21.13 21.78 12.32
C PRO A 135 -20.77 23.14 12.90
N ALA A 136 -21.21 24.18 12.20
CA ALA A 136 -20.83 25.55 12.48
C ALA A 136 -20.94 25.81 13.97
N CYS A 137 -19.83 26.18 14.60
CA CYS A 137 -19.89 27.09 15.72
C CYS A 137 -20.70 28.29 15.22
N PRO A 138 -21.90 28.56 15.76
CA PRO A 138 -22.60 29.76 15.38
C PRO A 138 -21.80 30.90 15.97
N THR A 139 -21.44 31.84 15.10
CA THR A 139 -20.80 33.15 15.39
C THR A 139 -19.29 33.20 15.10
N ASN A 140 -18.99 33.59 13.87
CA ASN A 140 -17.91 34.56 13.56
C ASN A 140 -16.43 34.10 13.56
N CYS A 141 -16.13 32.90 13.06
CA CYS A 141 -14.79 32.64 12.52
C CYS A 141 -14.80 32.94 11.01
N ALA A 142 -14.61 34.20 10.69
CA ALA A 142 -14.56 34.72 9.34
C ALA A 142 -13.64 33.90 8.43
N VAL A 143 -14.08 33.76 7.18
CA VAL A 143 -13.23 33.54 6.01
C VAL A 143 -12.18 34.65 6.00
N ARG A 144 -11.02 34.38 6.59
CA ARG A 144 -9.77 35.04 6.24
C ARG A 144 -9.01 34.03 5.39
N GLY A 145 -9.29 34.04 4.09
CA GLY A 145 -8.30 33.52 3.15
C GLY A 145 -6.98 34.24 3.42
N PRO A 146 -5.82 33.57 3.36
CA PRO A 146 -4.57 34.30 3.36
C PRO A 146 -4.56 35.19 2.11
N ALA A 147 -4.62 36.50 2.33
CA ALA A 147 -4.30 37.46 1.29
C ALA A 147 -2.83 37.23 0.92
N MET A 148 -2.59 36.63 -0.25
CA MET A 148 -1.24 36.61 -0.83
C MET A 148 -0.79 38.07 -1.05
N PRO A 149 0.39 38.47 -0.56
CA PRO A 149 1.06 39.66 -1.08
C PRO A 149 1.55 39.38 -2.51
N PRO A 150 1.46 40.35 -3.44
CA PRO A 150 1.99 40.18 -4.79
C PRO A 150 3.50 40.36 -4.77
N GLY A 151 4.24 39.32 -5.17
CA GLY A 151 5.65 39.42 -5.55
C GLY A 151 6.64 38.87 -4.53
N ALA A 152 6.93 37.57 -4.64
CA ALA A 152 8.25 36.99 -4.39
C ALA A 152 8.30 35.60 -5.04
N VAL A 153 8.83 35.53 -6.25
CA VAL A 153 9.37 34.28 -6.79
C VAL A 153 10.65 34.01 -6.01
N THR A 154 10.58 33.13 -5.03
CA THR A 154 11.78 32.52 -4.45
C THR A 154 11.86 31.10 -4.98
N LEU A 155 12.85 30.89 -5.85
CA LEU A 155 13.33 29.57 -6.25
C LEU A 155 13.54 28.70 -4.99
N PRO A 156 13.24 27.39 -5.03
CA PRO A 156 13.65 26.51 -3.95
C PRO A 156 15.18 26.54 -3.83
N PRO A 157 15.75 26.71 -2.63
CA PRO A 157 17.18 26.59 -2.44
C PRO A 157 17.63 25.15 -2.70
N THR A 158 18.61 25.04 -3.60
CA THR A 158 19.76 24.13 -3.60
C THR A 158 19.70 22.98 -2.59
N MET A 159 19.65 21.75 -3.12
CA MET A 159 20.27 20.52 -2.60
C MET A 159 20.71 20.62 -1.14
N SER A 160 19.83 20.22 -0.23
CA SER A 160 20.22 19.89 1.14
C SER A 160 21.10 18.64 1.08
N VAL A 161 22.41 18.86 1.02
CA VAL A 161 23.41 17.86 1.37
C VAL A 161 23.12 17.46 2.82
N TYR A 162 22.50 16.30 3.01
CA TYR A 162 22.44 15.68 4.32
C TYR A 162 23.88 15.57 4.85
N PRO A 163 24.20 16.06 6.06
CA PRO A 163 25.46 15.70 6.67
C PRO A 163 25.47 14.18 6.82
N VAL A 164 26.39 13.52 6.12
CA VAL A 164 26.72 12.12 6.35
C VAL A 164 26.95 11.98 7.85
N ALA A 165 26.07 11.25 8.53
CA ALA A 165 26.27 10.93 9.94
C ALA A 165 27.69 10.35 10.08
N PRO A 166 28.51 10.81 11.04
CA PRO A 166 29.80 10.20 11.27
C PRO A 166 29.56 8.71 11.48
N MET A 167 30.13 7.89 10.59
CA MET A 167 30.04 6.44 10.67
C MET A 167 30.46 6.04 12.08
N THR A 168 29.49 5.59 12.88
CA THR A 168 29.81 4.86 14.10
C THR A 168 30.68 3.68 13.67
N PRO A 169 31.85 3.47 14.30
CA PRO A 169 32.69 2.33 13.97
C PRO A 169 31.84 1.05 14.10
N PRO A 170 32.02 0.07 13.20
CA PRO A 170 31.29 -1.19 13.28
C PRO A 170 31.51 -1.82 14.67
N PRO A 171 30.48 -2.45 15.25
CA PRO A 171 30.64 -3.17 16.50
C PRO A 171 31.79 -4.19 16.36
N PRO A 172 32.60 -4.40 17.42
CA PRO A 172 33.69 -5.36 17.38
C PRO A 172 33.14 -6.72 16.96
N ALA A 173 33.83 -7.35 16.01
CA ALA A 173 33.48 -8.67 15.52
C ALA A 173 33.27 -9.63 16.71
N PRO A 174 32.23 -10.48 16.69
CA PRO A 174 32.11 -11.53 17.69
C PRO A 174 33.39 -12.38 17.66
N PRO A 175 33.85 -12.89 18.82
CA PRO A 175 35.03 -13.72 18.87
C PRO A 175 34.88 -14.85 17.86
N SER A 176 35.85 -14.92 16.94
CA SER A 176 36.04 -16.01 15.99
C SER A 176 35.99 -17.32 16.77
N MET A 177 34.84 -18.02 16.74
CA MET A 177 34.78 -19.39 17.18
C MET A 177 35.73 -20.18 16.28
N ALA A 178 36.84 -20.60 16.85
CA ALA A 178 37.75 -21.55 16.26
C ALA A 178 36.97 -22.82 15.84
N PRO A 179 37.40 -23.49 14.76
CA PRO A 179 36.69 -24.65 14.25
C PRO A 179 37.02 -25.87 15.10
N ALA A 180 36.02 -26.55 15.64
CA ALA A 180 36.14 -27.94 16.07
C ALA A 180 34.76 -28.50 16.41
N ILE A 181 34.18 -29.29 15.50
CA ILE A 181 33.97 -30.74 15.70
C ILE A 181 34.07 -31.40 14.31
N PRO A 182 34.93 -32.42 14.10
CA PRO A 182 34.95 -33.20 12.86
C PRO A 182 33.66 -34.02 12.72
N ALA A 183 33.22 -34.21 11.47
CA ALA A 183 31.93 -34.77 11.10
C ALA A 183 31.89 -36.31 11.11
N ASP A 184 32.57 -36.97 12.05
CA ASP A 184 32.74 -38.43 12.05
C ASP A 184 32.08 -39.21 13.20
N GLU A 185 31.41 -38.57 14.18
CA GLU A 185 30.74 -39.32 15.27
C GLU A 185 29.31 -38.84 15.61
N ALA A 186 28.40 -38.88 14.64
CA ALA A 186 26.96 -38.88 14.96
C ALA A 186 26.15 -39.64 13.89
N TYR A 187 26.60 -40.85 13.55
CA TYR A 187 25.77 -41.83 12.84
C TYR A 187 25.79 -43.14 13.61
N GLU A 188 25.20 -43.13 14.79
CA GLU A 188 24.86 -44.37 15.47
C GLU A 188 23.44 -44.26 16.06
N SER A 189 22.64 -45.25 15.68
CA SER A 189 21.55 -45.80 16.50
C SER A 189 20.30 -44.94 16.68
N TYR A 190 19.42 -44.96 15.67
CA TYR A 190 17.98 -45.15 15.93
C TYR A 190 17.49 -46.31 15.08
N ASP A 191 17.75 -47.51 15.59
CA ASP A 191 17.05 -48.72 15.19
C ASP A 191 15.91 -48.99 16.20
N GLU A 192 14.81 -49.47 15.63
CA GLU A 192 13.67 -50.15 16.24
C GLU A 192 12.72 -49.43 17.22
N GLY A 193 11.46 -49.30 16.76
CA GLY A 193 10.36 -49.96 17.46
C GLY A 193 9.29 -49.08 18.09
N GLY A 194 8.06 -49.20 17.57
CA GLY A 194 6.83 -48.87 18.30
C GLY A 194 5.85 -48.00 17.48
N LEU A 195 4.91 -48.58 16.75
CA LEU A 195 3.60 -49.09 17.21
C LEU A 195 2.54 -48.01 17.50
N TYR A 196 1.41 -48.13 16.76
CA TYR A 196 0.07 -47.56 16.97
C TYR A 196 -0.07 -46.03 16.76
N TYR A 197 -1.11 -45.50 16.10
CA TYR A 197 -2.53 -45.85 16.11
C TYR A 197 -3.22 -45.64 14.75
N GLU A 198 -4.32 -46.38 14.59
CA GLU A 198 -5.33 -46.37 13.52
C GLU A 198 -5.95 -45.00 13.21
#